data_AF-A0AAE3XQJ6-F1
#
_entry.id   AF-A0AAE3XQJ6-F1
#
_cell.length_a   1.000
_cell.length_b   1.000
_cell.length_c   1.000
_cell.angle_alpha   90.00
_cell.angle_beta   90.00
_cell.angle_gamma   90.00
#
_symmetry.space_group_name_H-M   'P 1'
#
loop_
_entity.id
_entity.type
_entity.pdbx_description
1 polymer ?
#
loop_
_entity_poly.entity_id
_entity_poly.type
_entity_poly.pdbx_seq_one_letter_code
_entity_poly.pdbx_strand_id
1 'polypeptide(L)'
;MRFIKQICLGIFGLILIQLVTFYTIGKNSLIDKIGEHYETFVFDYGDNHFDNVGIISNLEITNDEARTNFVKFKESNVFLCNDFVASSELKKTKDFYIYHILYESQNPFWINKVYEYELVNEFGATWESEYIWALYKWILIEKNNTGIS
;
A
#
# COMPACT_ATOMS: atom_id res chain seq x y z
N MET A 1 38.47 -11.01 23.47
CA MET A 1 38.16 -11.54 22.12
C MET A 1 36.89 -12.41 22.07
N ARG A 2 36.69 -13.42 22.94
CA ARG A 2 35.47 -14.27 22.90
C ARG A 2 34.16 -13.49 23.04
N PHE A 3 34.11 -12.53 23.97
CA PHE A 3 32.92 -11.69 24.19
C PHE A 3 32.53 -10.85 22.97
N ILE A 4 33.52 -10.18 22.34
CA ILE A 4 33.31 -9.40 21.11
C ILE A 4 32.77 -10.31 19.99
N LYS A 5 33.33 -11.52 19.83
CA LYS A 5 32.85 -12.49 18.83
C LYS A 5 31.38 -12.88 19.06
N GLN A 6 30.97 -13.07 20.32
CA GLN A 6 29.58 -13.40 20.66
C GLN A 6 28.63 -12.24 20.33
N ILE A 7 29.02 -11.00 20.64
CA ILE A 7 28.23 -9.81 20.28
C ILE A 7 28.08 -9.70 18.76
N CYS A 8 29.17 -9.82 18.01
CA CYS A 8 29.11 -9.75 16.55
C CYS A 8 28.21 -10.84 15.95
N LEU A 9 28.26 -12.06 16.49
CA LEU A 9 27.42 -13.16 16.04
C LEU A 9 25.94 -12.92 16.36
N GLY A 10 25.63 -12.32 17.52
CA GLY A 10 24.28 -11.90 17.88
C GLY A 10 23.74 -10.83 16.94
N ILE A 11 24.51 -9.77 16.68
CA ILE A 11 24.14 -8.70 15.74
C ILE A 11 23.90 -9.26 14.34
N PHE A 12 24.80 -10.12 13.87
CA PHE A 12 24.65 -10.77 12.56
C PHE A 12 23.37 -11.61 12.48
N GLY A 13 23.06 -12.37 13.53
CA GLY A 13 21.81 -13.14 13.61
C GLY A 13 20.58 -12.25 13.53
N LEU A 14 20.57 -11.11 14.24
CA LEU A 14 19.46 -10.15 14.20
C LEU A 14 19.28 -9.53 12.81
N ILE A 15 20.38 -9.14 12.15
CA ILE A 15 20.37 -8.62 10.78
C ILE A 15 19.78 -9.66 9.81
N LEU A 16 20.19 -10.93 9.96
CA LEU A 16 19.71 -12.01 9.11
C LEU A 16 18.21 -12.26 9.29
N ILE A 17 17.72 -12.26 10.54
CA ILE A 17 16.28 -12.42 10.81
C ILE A 17 15.49 -11.21 10.27
N GLN A 18 15.99 -9.98 10.44
CA GLN A 18 15.36 -8.77 9.88
C GLN A 18 15.22 -8.87 8.36
N LEU A 19 16.28 -9.31 7.66
CA LEU A 19 16.27 -9.53 6.21
C LEU A 19 15.28 -10.61 5.80
N VAL A 20 15.34 -11.78 6.43
CA VAL A 20 14.48 -12.92 6.10
C VAL A 20 13.02 -12.54 6.28
N THR A 21 12.66 -11.96 7.41
CA THR A 21 11.27 -11.56 7.69
C THR A 21 10.78 -10.47 6.73
N PHE A 22 11.61 -9.46 6.43
CA PHE A 22 11.25 -8.42 5.46
C PHE A 22 10.90 -9.02 4.08
N TYR A 23 11.76 -9.89 3.55
CA TYR A 23 11.56 -10.44 2.20
C TYR A 23 10.55 -11.60 2.14
N THR A 24 10.15 -12.17 3.28
CA THR A 24 9.16 -13.27 3.31
C THR A 24 7.75 -12.81 3.67
N ILE A 25 7.61 -11.92 4.66
CA ILE A 25 6.31 -11.48 5.17
C ILE A 25 6.08 -9.97 5.05
N GLY A 26 7.14 -9.19 4.80
CA GLY A 26 7.06 -7.74 4.73
C GLY A 26 6.01 -7.28 3.72
N LYS A 27 6.07 -7.77 2.47
CA LYS A 27 5.13 -7.37 1.41
C LYS A 27 3.66 -7.53 1.82
N ASN A 28 3.25 -8.72 2.26
CA ASN A 28 1.84 -8.98 2.58
C ASN A 28 1.39 -8.14 3.78
N SER A 29 2.21 -8.04 4.82
CA SER A 29 1.89 -7.19 5.98
C SER A 29 1.87 -5.69 5.64
N LEU A 30 2.52 -5.26 4.55
CA LEU A 30 2.45 -3.87 4.08
C LEU A 30 1.07 -3.58 3.50
N ILE A 31 0.51 -4.51 2.72
CA ILE A 31 -0.84 -4.37 2.14
C ILE A 31 -1.87 -4.22 3.25
N ASP A 32 -1.76 -5.03 4.31
CA ASP A 32 -2.60 -4.90 5.51
C ASP A 32 -2.49 -3.50 6.13
N LYS A 33 -1.26 -2.99 6.30
CA LYS A 33 -1.04 -1.66 6.87
C LYS A 33 -1.49 -0.51 5.99
N ILE A 34 -1.36 -0.63 4.68
CA ILE A 34 -1.93 0.34 3.75
C ILE A 34 -3.46 0.31 3.88
N GLY A 35 -4.10 -0.85 3.89
CA GLY A 35 -5.56 -0.96 4.06
C GLY A 35 -6.08 -0.53 5.44
N GLU A 36 -5.26 -0.52 6.49
CA GLU A 36 -5.64 0.08 7.78
C GLU A 36 -5.58 1.62 7.79
N HIS A 37 -4.75 2.22 6.93
CA HIS A 37 -4.41 3.65 6.95
C HIS A 37 -4.68 4.37 5.63
N TYR A 38 -5.35 3.72 4.69
CA TYR A 38 -5.71 4.35 3.43
C TYR A 38 -6.74 5.45 3.66
N GLU A 39 -6.61 6.50 2.87
CA GLU A 39 -7.50 7.65 2.90
C GLU A 39 -8.12 7.81 1.52
N THR A 40 -9.36 8.30 1.49
CA THR A 40 -10.10 8.51 0.24
C THR A 40 -10.92 9.78 0.39
N PHE A 41 -10.55 10.83 -0.32
CA PHE A 41 -11.23 12.11 -0.25
C PHE A 41 -12.41 12.17 -1.23
N VAL A 42 -12.17 11.82 -2.49
CA VAL A 42 -13.15 11.77 -3.59
C VAL A 42 -14.18 10.67 -3.35
N PHE A 43 -13.75 9.51 -2.85
CA PHE A 43 -14.68 8.42 -2.51
C PHE A 43 -15.66 8.83 -1.39
N ASP A 44 -15.17 9.56 -0.39
CA ASP A 44 -15.97 10.00 0.76
C ASP A 44 -16.71 11.33 0.52
N TYR A 45 -16.55 11.94 -0.66
CA TYR A 45 -17.11 13.26 -0.94
C TYR A 45 -18.61 13.19 -1.22
N GLY A 46 -19.41 13.73 -0.29
CA GLY A 46 -20.86 13.82 -0.44
C GLY A 46 -21.54 12.44 -0.45
N ASP A 47 -22.50 12.25 -1.36
CA ASP A 47 -23.22 10.98 -1.57
C ASP A 47 -22.62 10.17 -2.73
N ASN A 48 -21.32 10.31 -3.00
CA ASN A 48 -20.66 9.56 -4.06
C ASN A 48 -20.76 8.05 -3.78
N HIS A 49 -21.25 7.31 -4.77
CA HIS A 49 -21.29 5.85 -4.74
C HIS A 49 -20.67 5.32 -6.04
N PHE A 50 -19.73 4.38 -5.89
CA PHE A 50 -19.03 3.77 -7.01
C PHE A 50 -19.24 2.26 -7.00
N ASP A 51 -20.01 1.75 -7.97
CA ASP A 51 -20.26 0.32 -8.14
C ASP A 51 -19.02 -0.44 -8.59
N ASN A 52 -18.02 0.25 -9.14
CA ASN A 52 -16.82 -0.33 -9.71
C ASN A 52 -15.57 0.41 -9.23
N VAL A 53 -14.65 -0.34 -8.63
CA VAL A 53 -13.39 0.17 -8.08
C VAL A 53 -12.23 -0.58 -8.73
N GLY A 54 -11.33 0.16 -9.39
CA GLY A 54 -10.06 -0.38 -9.87
C GLY A 54 -8.96 -0.12 -8.86
N ILE A 55 -8.33 -1.17 -8.33
CA ILE A 55 -7.10 -1.06 -7.53
C ILE A 55 -5.92 -1.36 -8.45
N ILE A 56 -5.06 -0.36 -8.62
CA ILE A 56 -3.82 -0.48 -9.39
C ILE A 56 -2.67 -0.55 -8.40
N SER A 57 -1.79 -1.54 -8.49
CA SER A 57 -0.60 -1.56 -7.63
C SER A 57 0.57 -2.31 -8.23
N ASN A 58 1.78 -1.88 -7.87
CA ASN A 58 3.01 -2.66 -8.06
C ASN A 58 3.27 -3.65 -6.91
N LEU A 59 2.42 -3.65 -5.88
CA LEU A 59 2.27 -4.75 -4.95
C LEU A 59 1.36 -5.80 -5.61
N GLU A 60 1.73 -7.07 -5.54
CA GLU A 60 0.84 -8.15 -5.98
C GLU A 60 -0.25 -8.30 -4.93
N ILE A 61 -1.35 -7.57 -5.12
CA ILE A 61 -2.53 -7.65 -4.27
C ILE A 61 -3.44 -8.72 -4.87
N THR A 62 -3.96 -9.60 -4.01
CA THR A 62 -4.98 -10.58 -4.38
C THR A 62 -6.38 -10.03 -4.16
N ASN A 63 -7.40 -10.63 -4.80
CA ASN A 63 -8.80 -10.20 -4.61
C ASN A 63 -9.23 -10.33 -3.14
N ASP A 64 -8.73 -11.34 -2.43
CA ASP A 64 -9.05 -11.56 -1.02
C ASP A 64 -8.42 -10.48 -0.14
N GLU A 65 -7.17 -10.10 -0.38
CA GLU A 65 -6.51 -8.99 0.32
C GLU A 65 -7.21 -7.67 0.04
N ALA A 66 -7.57 -7.41 -1.22
CA ALA A 66 -8.30 -6.20 -1.61
C ALA A 66 -9.63 -6.07 -0.85
N ARG A 67 -10.43 -7.14 -0.80
CA ARG A 67 -11.72 -7.17 -0.10
C ARG A 67 -11.57 -7.13 1.42
N THR A 68 -10.51 -7.73 1.95
CA THR A 68 -10.30 -7.80 3.41
C THR A 68 -9.81 -6.47 3.96
N ASN A 69 -8.80 -5.89 3.30
CA ASN A 69 -8.04 -4.75 3.81
C ASN A 69 -8.65 -3.40 3.41
N PHE A 70 -9.30 -3.29 2.25
CA PHE A 70 -9.90 -2.02 1.80
C PHE A 70 -11.41 -2.01 2.04
N VAL A 71 -11.80 -1.81 3.30
CA VAL A 71 -13.18 -1.97 3.79
C VAL A 71 -14.21 -1.14 3.03
N LYS A 72 -13.89 0.10 2.66
CA LYS A 72 -14.76 0.99 1.88
C LYS A 72 -15.11 0.45 0.49
N PHE A 73 -14.29 -0.43 -0.07
CA PHE A 73 -14.52 -1.00 -1.40
C PHE A 73 -15.26 -2.35 -1.36
N LYS A 74 -15.64 -2.84 -0.17
CA LYS A 74 -16.25 -4.17 0.00
C LYS A 74 -17.55 -4.37 -0.76
N GLU A 75 -18.35 -3.33 -0.90
CA GLU A 75 -19.65 -3.37 -1.58
C GLU A 75 -19.52 -3.14 -3.09
N SER A 76 -18.37 -2.65 -3.54
CA SER A 76 -18.07 -2.40 -4.95
C SER A 76 -17.56 -3.65 -5.66
N ASN A 77 -17.72 -3.69 -6.99
CA ASN A 77 -17.01 -4.62 -7.85
C ASN A 77 -15.54 -4.18 -7.95
N VAL A 78 -14.66 -4.91 -7.25
CA VAL A 78 -13.22 -4.62 -7.23
C VAL A 78 -12.52 -5.31 -8.41
N PHE A 79 -11.80 -4.52 -9.19
CA PHE A 79 -10.94 -4.96 -10.29
C PHE A 79 -9.49 -4.69 -9.92
N LEU A 80 -8.62 -5.69 -10.09
CA LEU A 80 -7.20 -5.55 -9.83
C LEU A 80 -6.44 -5.36 -11.14
N CYS A 81 -5.57 -4.37 -11.17
CA CYS A 81 -4.77 -4.04 -12.34
C CYS A 81 -3.30 -3.89 -11.95
N ASN A 82 -2.41 -4.47 -12.76
CA ASN A 82 -0.97 -4.35 -12.54
C ASN A 82 -0.40 -3.05 -13.15
N ASP A 83 -1.18 -2.37 -14.01
CA ASP A 83 -0.80 -1.10 -14.62
C ASP A 83 -2.02 -0.24 -14.98
N PHE A 84 -1.77 1.04 -15.31
CA PHE A 84 -2.79 1.98 -15.77
C PHE A 84 -3.35 1.68 -17.17
N VAL A 85 -2.67 0.87 -17.96
CA VAL A 85 -3.13 0.54 -19.32
C VAL A 85 -4.28 -0.46 -19.23
N ALA A 86 -4.19 -1.43 -18.33
CA ALA A 86 -5.26 -2.37 -17.99
C ALA A 86 -6.51 -1.66 -17.44
N SER A 87 -6.36 -0.51 -16.74
CA SER A 87 -7.49 0.26 -16.23
C SER A 87 -8.17 1.17 -17.27
N SER A 88 -7.55 1.37 -18.44
CA SER A 88 -8.12 2.19 -19.53
C SER A 88 -9.39 1.58 -20.14
N GLU A 89 -9.54 0.25 -20.10
CA GLU A 89 -10.77 -0.43 -20.51
C GLU A 89 -11.91 -0.25 -19.49
N LEU A 90 -11.54 -0.12 -18.21
CA LEU A 90 -12.47 0.02 -17.10
C LEU A 90 -13.06 1.44 -17.01
N LYS A 91 -12.32 2.48 -17.43
CA LYS A 91 -12.80 3.88 -17.51
C LYS A 91 -13.94 4.10 -18.52
N LYS A 92 -14.34 3.09 -19.31
CA LYS A 92 -15.40 3.22 -20.33
C LYS A 92 -16.81 3.22 -19.75
N THR A 93 -16.99 2.79 -18.49
CA THR A 93 -18.27 2.90 -17.78
C THR A 93 -18.33 4.22 -17.02
N LYS A 94 -19.48 4.89 -17.05
CA LYS A 94 -19.78 5.95 -16.06
C LYS A 94 -19.75 5.30 -14.67
N ASP A 95 -19.23 5.99 -13.67
CA ASP A 95 -19.13 5.54 -12.26
C ASP A 95 -17.99 4.54 -11.97
N PHE A 96 -16.78 4.85 -12.45
CA PHE A 96 -15.57 4.07 -12.15
C PHE A 96 -14.58 4.86 -11.28
N TYR A 97 -14.23 4.31 -10.12
CA TYR A 97 -13.25 4.88 -9.18
C TYR A 97 -11.92 4.11 -9.29
N ILE A 98 -10.79 4.83 -9.30
CA ILE A 98 -9.46 4.22 -9.30
C ILE A 98 -8.75 4.55 -8.00
N TYR A 99 -8.21 3.53 -7.35
CA TYR A 99 -7.23 3.63 -6.27
C TYR A 99 -5.89 3.08 -6.76
N HIS A 100 -4.83 3.86 -6.73
CA HIS A 100 -3.51 3.46 -7.17
C HIS A 100 -2.51 3.51 -6.02
N ILE A 101 -1.77 2.42 -5.83
CA ILE A 101 -0.78 2.23 -4.77
C ILE A 101 0.58 1.95 -5.42
N LEU A 102 1.53 2.85 -5.24
CA LEU A 102 2.89 2.72 -5.74
C LEU A 102 3.86 2.59 -4.57
N TYR A 103 4.47 1.42 -4.43
CA TYR A 103 5.51 1.17 -3.46
C TYR A 103 6.90 1.44 -4.07
N GLU A 104 7.56 2.53 -3.65
CA GLU A 104 8.77 3.04 -4.32
C GLU A 104 10.05 2.28 -3.90
N SER A 105 10.25 2.07 -2.61
CA SER A 105 11.52 1.54 -2.09
C SER A 105 11.31 0.32 -1.19
N GLN A 106 12.00 -0.78 -1.48
CA GLN A 106 11.96 -2.02 -0.69
C GLN A 106 13.21 -2.16 0.17
N ASN A 107 13.25 -1.46 1.31
CA ASN A 107 14.44 -1.43 2.16
C ASN A 107 14.17 -1.86 3.62
N PRO A 108 14.79 -2.97 4.10
CA PRO A 108 14.58 -3.49 5.45
C PRO A 108 15.17 -2.63 6.59
N PHE A 109 15.97 -1.61 6.28
CA PHE A 109 16.71 -0.82 7.27
C PHE A 109 16.48 0.69 7.15
N TRP A 110 15.59 1.14 6.27
CA TRP A 110 15.37 2.56 5.97
C TRP A 110 13.88 2.87 5.87
N ILE A 111 13.57 4.14 5.63
CA ILE A 111 12.22 4.60 5.34
C ILE A 111 11.81 4.09 3.95
N ASN A 112 10.60 3.57 3.89
CA ASN A 112 9.95 2.99 2.74
C ASN A 112 8.76 3.87 2.37
N LYS A 113 8.72 4.35 1.13
CA LYS A 113 7.67 5.27 0.68
C LYS A 113 6.58 4.53 -0.09
N VAL A 114 5.34 4.82 0.26
CA VAL A 114 4.16 4.37 -0.47
C VAL A 114 3.39 5.61 -0.92
N TYR A 115 3.16 5.70 -2.22
CA TYR A 115 2.33 6.74 -2.81
C TYR A 115 0.96 6.18 -3.11
N GLU A 116 -0.07 6.90 -2.70
CA GLU A 116 -1.47 6.54 -2.89
C GLU A 116 -2.14 7.63 -3.72
N TYR A 117 -2.94 7.24 -4.71
CA TYR A 117 -3.64 8.16 -5.58
C TYR A 117 -5.07 7.67 -5.78
N GLU A 118 -6.03 8.57 -5.73
CA GLU A 118 -7.38 8.29 -6.20
C GLU A 118 -7.72 9.14 -7.41
N LEU A 119 -8.53 8.59 -8.30
CA LEU A 119 -8.93 9.26 -9.53
C LEU A 119 -10.36 8.88 -9.92
N VAL A 120 -11.19 9.90 -10.14
CA VAL A 120 -12.53 9.80 -10.71
C VAL A 120 -12.73 10.95 -11.70
N ASN A 121 -12.97 10.64 -12.97
CA ASN A 121 -13.14 11.66 -14.02
C ASN A 121 -11.98 12.70 -13.99
N GLU A 122 -12.28 13.95 -13.63
CA GLU A 122 -11.33 15.07 -13.53
C GLU A 122 -10.84 15.33 -12.10
N PHE A 123 -11.39 14.62 -11.10
CA PHE A 123 -11.05 14.78 -9.70
C PHE A 123 -10.03 13.74 -9.26
N GLY A 124 -9.09 14.16 -8.40
CA GLY A 124 -8.15 13.26 -7.77
C GLY A 124 -7.58 13.79 -6.47
N ALA A 125 -7.06 12.88 -5.66
CA ALA A 125 -6.29 13.21 -4.48
C ALA A 125 -5.10 12.28 -4.34
N THR A 126 -4.05 12.75 -3.68
CA THR A 126 -2.78 12.04 -3.58
C THR A 126 -2.22 12.09 -2.17
N TRP A 127 -1.59 11.00 -1.75
CA TRP A 127 -0.93 10.87 -0.46
C TRP A 127 0.45 10.26 -0.61
N GLU A 128 1.33 10.63 0.30
CA GLU A 128 2.63 10.02 0.52
C GLU A 128 2.68 9.49 1.96
N SER A 129 2.93 8.19 2.10
CA SER A 129 3.04 7.49 3.36
C SER A 129 4.47 7.00 3.57
N GLU A 130 5.05 7.28 4.73
CA GLU A 130 6.38 6.82 5.13
C GLU A 130 6.28 5.67 6.15
N TYR A 131 6.88 4.53 5.82
CA TYR A 131 6.89 3.34 6.65
C TYR A 131 8.29 2.89 7.04
N ILE A 132 8.45 2.29 8.21
CA ILE A 132 9.66 1.53 8.58
C ILE A 132 9.32 0.08 8.91
N TRP A 133 10.24 -0.83 8.58
CA TRP A 133 10.19 -2.21 9.03
C TRP A 133 10.97 -2.37 10.33
N ALA A 134 10.27 -2.59 11.44
CA ALA A 134 10.91 -2.78 12.74
C ALA A 134 10.19 -3.89 13.51
N LEU A 135 10.99 -4.75 14.18
CA LEU A 135 10.47 -5.87 14.96
C LEU A 135 9.45 -6.72 14.18
N TYR A 136 9.74 -6.93 12.90
CA TYR A 136 8.96 -7.76 11.98
C TYR A 136 7.55 -7.22 11.68
N LYS A 137 7.37 -5.90 11.76
CA LYS A 137 6.13 -5.20 11.45
C LYS A 137 6.40 -3.90 10.73
N TRP A 138 5.45 -3.47 9.91
CA TRP A 138 5.41 -2.13 9.38
C TRP A 138 4.88 -1.15 10.41
N ILE A 139 5.55 -0.01 10.53
CA ILE A 139 5.16 1.11 11.35
C ILE A 139 5.00 2.30 10.43
N LEU A 140 3.78 2.86 10.36
CA LEU A 140 3.53 4.14 9.72
C LEU A 140 4.18 5.24 10.56
N ILE A 141 5.09 6.01 9.95
CA ILE A 141 5.76 7.13 10.58
C ILE A 141 4.96 8.41 10.32
N GLU A 142 4.60 8.62 9.06
CA GLU A 142 3.94 9.83 8.60
C GLU A 142 3.08 9.54 7.38
N LYS A 143 1.95 10.24 7.25
CA LYS A 143 1.11 10.24 6.05
C LYS A 143 0.74 11.68 5.73
N ASN A 144 1.06 12.12 4.53
CA ASN A 144 0.86 13.48 4.07
C ASN A 144 -0.03 13.49 2.83
N ASN A 145 -1.06 14.34 2.83
CA ASN A 145 -1.80 14.65 1.62
C ASN A 145 -0.94 15.59 0.77
N THR A 146 -0.64 15.18 -0.46
CA THR A 146 0.25 15.89 -1.38
C THR A 146 -0.50 16.70 -2.44
N GLY A 147 -1.83 16.57 -2.50
CA GLY A 147 -2.66 17.33 -3.43
C GLY A 147 -4.09 16.81 -3.51
N ILE A 148 -5.01 17.74 -3.75
CA ILE A 148 -6.39 17.48 -4.18
C ILE A 148 -6.65 18.41 -5.36
N SER A 149 -7.20 17.89 -6.45
CA SER A 149 -7.54 18.64 -7.67
C SER A 149 -8.89 18.22 -8.21
#